data_AF-A0A6C0ECE4-F1
#
_entry.id   AF-A0A6C0ECE4-F1
#
_cell.length_a   1.000
_cell.length_b   1.000
_cell.length_c   1.000
_cell.angle_alpha   90.00
_cell.angle_beta   90.00
_cell.angle_gamma   90.00
#
_symmetry.space_group_name_H-M   'P 1'
#
loop_
_entity.id
_entity.type
_entity.pdbx_description
1 polymer ?
#
loop_
_entity_poly.entity_id
_entity_poly.type
_entity_poly.pdbx_seq_one_letter_code
_entity_poly.pdbx_strand_id
1 'polypeptide(L)'
;MNKNNSITIGSITMTYDAFATLISGIVLILIIKLRYAKLNYSIYLFILIIFIYNAYNINCMIIGSCNLWARYLVIANIIGIIYFIYTNDKHYLMHTLNN
;
A
#
# COMPACT_ATOMS: atom_id res chain seq x y z
N MET A 1 6.25 7.36 27.51
CA MET A 1 6.15 6.61 26.23
C MET A 1 7.26 5.57 26.20
N ASN A 2 6.92 4.29 26.12
CA ASN A 2 7.89 3.20 26.21
C ASN A 2 8.64 3.06 24.87
N LYS A 3 9.94 3.34 24.89
CA LYS A 3 10.84 3.38 23.71
C LYS A 3 10.97 2.01 23.00
N ASN A 4 10.45 0.95 23.61
CA ASN A 4 10.58 -0.44 23.15
C ASN A 4 9.55 -0.85 22.09
N ASN A 5 8.55 -0.01 21.79
CA ASN A 5 7.46 -0.35 20.88
C ASN A 5 7.63 0.21 19.46
N SER A 6 8.85 0.60 19.09
CA SER A 6 9.16 1.12 17.75
C SER A 6 10.29 0.38 17.05
N ILE A 7 10.14 0.19 15.75
CA ILE A 7 11.16 -0.27 14.81
C ILE A 7 11.63 0.94 14.00
N THR A 8 12.93 1.04 13.78
CA THR A 8 13.52 2.03 12.87
C THR A 8 14.07 1.31 11.64
N ILE A 9 13.57 1.65 10.46
CA ILE A 9 14.08 1.14 9.17
C ILE A 9 14.68 2.35 8.42
N GLY A 10 16.01 2.40 8.32
CA GLY A 10 16.70 3.57 7.78
C GLY A 10 16.42 4.83 8.60
N SER A 11 15.87 5.87 7.98
CA SER A 11 15.46 7.12 8.64
C SER A 11 14.01 7.12 9.11
N ILE A 12 13.26 6.02 8.94
CA ILE A 12 11.84 5.93 9.26
C ILE A 12 11.66 5.18 10.57
N THR A 13 11.12 5.87 11.58
CA THR A 13 10.67 5.26 12.83
C THR A 13 9.18 4.95 12.75
N MET A 14 8.82 3.70 12.98
CA MET A 14 7.43 3.25 13.04
C MET A 14 7.18 2.37 14.27
N THR A 15 5.94 2.27 14.73
CA THR A 15 5.55 1.34 15.79
C THR A 15 5.46 -0.08 15.28
N TYR A 16 5.67 -1.04 16.18
CA TYR A 16 5.44 -2.46 15.87
C TYR A 16 4.01 -2.71 15.38
N ASP A 17 3.02 -2.04 15.96
CA ASP A 17 1.60 -2.19 15.56
C ASP A 17 1.35 -1.68 14.14
N ALA A 18 1.94 -0.52 13.78
CA ALA A 18 1.87 0.01 12.41
C ALA A 18 2.58 -0.91 11.41
N PHE A 19 3.75 -1.45 11.78
CA PHE A 19 4.49 -2.39 10.93
C PHE A 19 3.72 -3.70 10.72
N ALA A 20 3.17 -4.28 11.78
CA ALA A 20 2.33 -5.47 11.72
C ALA A 20 1.10 -5.25 10.84
N THR A 21 0.48 -4.08 10.93
CA THR A 21 -0.64 -3.68 10.07
C THR A 21 -0.22 -3.66 8.59
N LEU A 22 0.93 -3.06 8.25
CA LEU A 22 1.43 -3.09 6.86
C LEU A 22 1.70 -4.51 6.37
N ILE A 23 2.37 -5.35 7.16
CA ILE A 23 2.69 -6.72 6.77
C ILE A 23 1.42 -7.56 6.60
N SER A 24 0.43 -7.44 7.50
CA SER A 24 -0.83 -8.15 7.36
C SER A 24 -1.57 -7.79 6.06
N GLY A 25 -1.53 -6.53 5.64
CA GLY A 25 -2.06 -6.11 4.33
C GLY A 25 -1.35 -6.77 3.15
N ILE A 26 -0.02 -6.85 3.19
CA ILE A 26 0.78 -7.52 2.15
C ILE A 26 0.46 -9.02 2.10
N VAL A 27 0.38 -9.69 3.25
CA VAL A 27 0.03 -11.11 3.35
C VAL A 27 -1.36 -11.36 2.79
N LEU A 28 -2.34 -10.51 3.12
CA LEU A 28 -3.69 -10.61 2.60
C LEU A 28 -3.73 -10.46 1.08
N ILE A 29 -3.02 -9.49 0.51
CA ILE A 29 -2.90 -9.31 -0.95
C ILE A 29 -2.31 -10.56 -1.61
N LEU A 30 -1.27 -11.15 -1.02
CA LEU A 30 -0.65 -12.39 -1.48
C LEU A 30 -1.66 -13.55 -1.49
N ILE A 31 -2.42 -13.73 -0.41
CA ILE A 31 -3.47 -14.76 -0.32
C ILE A 31 -4.54 -14.55 -1.38
N ILE A 32 -5.03 -13.32 -1.55
CA ILE A 32 -6.07 -13.02 -2.56
C ILE A 32 -5.52 -13.25 -3.96
N LYS A 33 -4.29 -12.85 -4.26
CA LYS A 33 -3.66 -13.09 -5.56
C LYS A 33 -3.51 -14.59 -5.87
N LEU A 34 -3.12 -15.39 -4.87
CA LEU A 34 -2.98 -16.84 -5.02
C LEU A 34 -4.34 -17.52 -5.22
N ARG A 35 -5.38 -17.08 -4.52
CA ARG A 35 -6.72 -17.68 -4.61
C ARG A 35 -7.53 -17.17 -5.81
N TYR A 36 -7.30 -15.92 -6.22
CA TYR A 36 -8.07 -15.22 -7.24
C TYR A 36 -7.14 -14.53 -8.26
N ALA A 37 -6.35 -15.31 -8.99
CA ALA A 37 -5.36 -14.78 -9.94
C ALA A 37 -5.94 -13.85 -11.03
N LYS A 38 -7.25 -13.91 -11.31
CA LYS A 38 -7.95 -13.07 -12.31
C LYS A 38 -8.58 -11.80 -11.72
N LEU A 39 -8.44 -11.53 -10.43
CA LEU A 39 -8.99 -10.31 -9.84
C LEU A 39 -8.26 -9.08 -10.38
N ASN A 40 -9.01 -8.01 -10.65
CA ASN A 40 -8.46 -6.75 -11.14
C ASN A 40 -7.43 -6.18 -10.18
N TYR A 41 -6.32 -5.69 -10.74
CA TYR A 41 -5.19 -5.20 -9.95
C TYR A 41 -5.55 -4.01 -9.05
N SER A 42 -6.52 -3.20 -9.48
CA SER A 42 -7.07 -2.07 -8.73
C SER A 42 -7.58 -2.46 -7.34
N ILE A 43 -8.06 -3.69 -7.17
CA ILE A 43 -8.55 -4.19 -5.87
C ILE A 43 -7.37 -4.43 -4.92
N TYR A 44 -6.26 -4.99 -5.38
CA TYR A 44 -5.06 -5.17 -4.55
C TYR A 44 -4.47 -3.83 -4.11
N LEU A 45 -4.46 -2.85 -5.02
CA LEU A 45 -4.02 -1.49 -4.73
C LEU A 45 -4.93 -0.80 -3.71
N PHE A 46 -6.24 -0.96 -3.85
CA PHE A 46 -7.19 -0.41 -2.88
C PHE A 46 -7.00 -0.98 -1.47
N ILE A 47 -6.82 -2.31 -1.37
CA ILE A 47 -6.50 -2.97 -0.11
C ILE A 47 -5.19 -2.43 0.47
N LEU A 48 -4.15 -2.32 -0.35
CA LEU A 48 -2.85 -1.81 0.09
C LEU A 48 -2.96 -0.37 0.65
N ILE A 49 -3.71 0.52 -0.03
CA ILE A 49 -3.91 1.89 0.43
C ILE A 49 -4.58 1.92 1.80
N ILE A 50 -5.62 1.11 2.02
CA ILE A 50 -6.32 1.05 3.31
C ILE A 50 -5.35 0.65 4.43
N PHE A 51 -4.52 -0.37 4.20
CA PHE A 51 -3.55 -0.83 5.19
C PHE A 51 -2.45 0.19 5.45
N ILE A 52 -1.97 0.90 4.42
CA ILE A 52 -1.01 2.00 4.58
C ILE A 52 -1.62 3.14 5.40
N TYR A 53 -2.86 3.52 5.11
CA TYR A 53 -3.57 4.57 5.84
C TYR A 53 -3.80 4.21 7.31
N ASN A 54 -4.22 2.97 7.59
CA ASN A 54 -4.41 2.49 8.96
C ASN A 54 -3.10 2.41 9.72
N ALA A 55 -2.04 1.89 9.11
CA ALA A 55 -0.72 1.85 9.72
C ALA A 55 -0.21 3.26 10.04
N TYR A 56 -0.44 4.23 9.15
CA TYR A 56 -0.11 5.63 9.41
C TYR A 56 -0.87 6.20 10.60
N ASN A 57 -2.19 5.98 10.68
CA ASN A 57 -3.00 6.46 11.81
C ASN A 57 -2.54 5.84 13.14
N ILE A 58 -2.29 4.52 13.16
CA ILE A 58 -1.75 3.83 14.34
C ILE A 58 -0.42 4.44 14.74
N ASN A 59 0.48 4.66 13.78
CA ASN A 59 1.78 5.25 14.04
C ASN A 59 1.68 6.69 14.59
N CYS A 60 0.80 7.51 14.02
CA CYS A 60 0.51 8.86 14.49
C CYS A 60 -0.06 8.87 15.92
N MET A 61 -1.01 7.99 16.23
CA MET A 61 -1.63 7.92 17.55
C MET A 61 -0.63 7.51 18.64
N ILE A 62 0.29 6.60 18.33
CA ILE A 62 1.21 6.03 19.34
C ILE A 62 2.49 6.87 19.49
N ILE A 63 3.08 7.36 18.39
CA ILE A 63 4.34 8.15 18.42
C ILE A 63 4.04 9.64 18.60
N GLY A 64 2.84 10.11 18.24
CA GLY A 64 2.48 11.53 18.27
C GLY A 64 3.14 12.35 17.15
N SER A 65 4.00 11.75 16.33
CA SER A 65 4.62 12.40 15.17
C SER A 65 4.12 11.77 13.87
N CYS A 66 3.30 12.54 13.17
CA CYS A 66 2.83 12.21 11.83
C CYS A 66 3.91 12.56 10.80
N ASN A 67 4.95 11.74 10.73
CA ASN A 67 6.05 11.99 9.79
C ASN A 67 5.61 11.78 8.33
N LEU A 68 6.10 12.66 7.44
CA LEU A 68 5.79 12.73 6.00
C LEU A 68 6.11 11.45 5.21
N TRP A 69 6.88 10.51 5.76
CA TRP A 69 7.28 9.27 5.06
C TRP A 69 6.08 8.46 4.55
N ALA A 70 4.96 8.47 5.28
CA ALA A 70 3.73 7.80 4.84
C ALA A 70 3.04 8.54 3.68
N ARG A 71 3.14 9.88 3.61
CA ARG A 71 2.63 10.64 2.45
C ARG A 71 3.40 10.29 1.18
N TYR A 72 4.72 10.11 1.26
CA TYR A 72 5.53 9.66 0.11
C TYR A 72 5.15 8.24 -0.35
N LEU A 73 4.87 7.33 0.59
CA LEU A 73 4.39 5.98 0.28
C LEU A 73 3.00 5.98 -0.37
N VAL A 74 2.09 6.83 0.10
CA VAL A 74 0.77 7.02 -0.52
C VAL A 74 0.91 7.61 -1.92
N ILE A 75 1.77 8.62 -2.12
CA ILE A 75 2.03 9.23 -3.43
C ILE A 75 2.63 8.20 -4.40
N ALA A 76 3.63 7.41 -3.97
CA ALA A 76 4.21 6.35 -4.79
C ALA A 76 3.17 5.31 -5.23
N ASN A 77 2.23 4.97 -4.36
CA ASN A 77 1.13 4.06 -4.69
C ASN A 77 0.10 4.70 -5.63
N ILE A 78 -0.24 5.98 -5.46
CA ILE A 78 -1.10 6.72 -6.39
C ILE A 78 -0.47 6.77 -7.78
N ILE A 79 0.83 7.07 -7.87
CA ILE A 79 1.57 7.05 -9.13
C ILE A 79 1.53 5.64 -9.75
N GLY A 80 1.69 4.58 -8.94
CA GLY A 80 1.55 3.20 -9.38
C GLY A 80 0.16 2.86 -9.93
N ILE A 81 -0.90 3.37 -9.29
CA ILE A 81 -2.29 3.23 -9.77
C ILE A 81 -2.48 3.93 -11.12
N ILE A 82 -2.05 5.20 -11.22
CA ILE A 82 -2.17 5.99 -12.45
C ILE A 82 -1.42 5.33 -13.60
N TYR A 83 -0.19 4.89 -13.34
CA TYR A 83 0.63 4.17 -14.33
C TYR A 83 -0.04 2.86 -14.78
N PHE A 84 -0.63 2.11 -13.85
CA PHE A 84 -1.34 0.87 -14.16
C PHE A 84 -2.60 1.12 -15.00
N ILE A 85 -3.42 2.11 -14.64
CA ILE A 85 -4.61 2.49 -15.43
C ILE A 85 -4.18 2.86 -16.85
N TYR A 86 -3.18 3.74 -16.97
CA TYR A 86 -2.67 4.20 -18.25
C TYR A 86 -2.09 3.08 -19.14
N THR A 87 -1.47 2.06 -18.54
CA THR A 87 -0.93 0.92 -19.29
C THR A 87 -1.99 -0.11 -19.68
N ASN A 88 -3.05 -0.30 -18.88
CA ASN A 88 -4.15 -1.20 -19.24
C ASN A 88 -5.10 -0.59 -20.27
N ASP A 89 -5.30 0.73 -20.28
CA ASP A 89 -6.06 1.41 -21.35
C ASP A 89 -5.42 1.20 -22.73
N LYS A 90 -4.08 1.17 -22.80
CA LYS A 90 -3.38 0.86 -24.06
C LYS A 90 -3.63 -0.57 -24.56
N HIS A 91 -3.78 -1.52 -23.63
CA HIS A 91 -4.05 -2.92 -23.98
C HIS A 91 -5.48 -3.11 -24.53
N TYR A 92 -6.45 -2.32 -24.07
CA TYR A 92 -7.81 -2.30 -24.62
C TYR A 92 -7.88 -1.64 -25.99
N LEU A 93 -7.17 -0.53 -26.21
CA LEU A 93 -7.15 0.18 -27.50
C LEU A 93 -6.45 -0.60 -28.63
N MET A 94 -5.40 -1.37 -28.32
CA MET A 94 -4.76 -2.22 -29.33
C MET A 94 -5.63 -3.40 -29.77
N HIS A 95 -6.51 -3.90 -28.90
CA HIS A 95 -7.36 -5.05 -29.19
C HIS A 95 -8.61 -4.69 -30.02
N THR A 96 -9.04 -3.42 -29.99
CA THR A 96 -10.14 -2.90 -30.82
C THR A 96 -9.71 -2.36 -32.17
N LEU A 97 -8.42 -2.09 -32.38
CA LEU A 97 -7.85 -1.67 -33.68
C LEU A 97 -7.41 -2.85 -34.57
N ASN A 98 -7.40 -4.07 -34.04
CA ASN A 98 -6.93 -5.29 -34.73
C ASN A 98 -8.05 -6.32 -35.00
N ASN A 99 -9.32 -5.94 -34.74
CA ASN A 99 -10.55 -6.63 -35.14
C ASN A 99 -11.33 -5.73 -36.10
#